data_AF-A0A2G9LWN1-F1
#
_entry.id   AF-A0A2G9LWN1-F1
#
_cell.length_a   1.000
_cell.length_b   1.000
_cell.length_c   1.000
_cell.angle_alpha   90.00
_cell.angle_beta   90.00
_cell.angle_gamma   90.00
#
_symmetry.space_group_name_H-M   'P 1'
#
loop_
_entity.id
_entity.type
_entity.pdbx_description
1 polymer ?
#
loop_
_entity_poly.entity_id
_entity_poly.type
_entity_poly.pdbx_seq_one_letter_code
_entity_poly.pdbx_strand_id
1 'polypeptide(L)'
;RRKNNFFLTMIRHTSFKHGWFYHYRHHTEKSSQLCSDKFLPLKDYLDEMHDRCPDEHFIKGPRSSKLRMSLGIDTVHVTGHEISSIASVSHEHLSYKSAHSRVQVYMLENDQTTLAVEVPIWLMPDELIGFNELFDSDEPLSGHIDALRVEDGKIWIWDYKPNAKKEKYATTQVFFYAYMLSCRTKIPLSDFRCGYFDEEHTYMFKPELGQLVGCVR
;
A
#
# COMPACT_ATOMS: atom_id res chain seq x y z
N ARG A 1 30.79 -1.84 -7.15
CA ARG A 1 29.84 -2.02 -8.28
C ARG A 1 29.34 -3.45 -8.50
N ARG A 2 29.95 -4.53 -7.96
CA ARG A 2 29.42 -5.92 -8.10
C ARG A 2 28.38 -6.35 -7.04
N LYS A 3 28.30 -5.69 -5.87
CA LYS A 3 27.30 -6.06 -4.82
C LYS A 3 25.86 -5.62 -5.15
N ASN A 4 25.65 -4.49 -5.83
CA ASN A 4 24.30 -4.01 -6.16
C ASN A 4 23.54 -4.90 -7.16
N ASN A 5 24.25 -5.68 -7.99
CA ASN A 5 23.58 -6.50 -9.00
C ASN A 5 22.95 -7.79 -8.42
N PHE A 6 23.39 -8.24 -7.23
CA PHE A 6 22.86 -9.44 -6.59
C PHE A 6 21.56 -9.17 -5.82
N PHE A 7 21.37 -7.94 -5.33
CA PHE A 7 20.11 -7.53 -4.69
C PHE A 7 19.00 -7.29 -5.74
N LEU A 8 19.35 -6.74 -6.91
CA LEU A 8 18.40 -6.52 -8.00
C LEU A 8 17.84 -7.83 -8.60
N THR A 9 18.58 -8.94 -8.54
CA THR A 9 18.08 -10.26 -9.01
C THR A 9 16.99 -10.86 -8.13
N MET A 10 16.71 -10.26 -6.97
CA MET A 10 15.68 -10.74 -6.01
C MET A 10 14.40 -9.91 -6.03
N ILE A 11 14.30 -8.92 -6.93
CA ILE A 11 13.08 -8.13 -7.13
C ILE A 11 12.34 -8.68 -8.36
N ARG A 12 11.18 -9.29 -8.14
CA ARG A 12 10.25 -9.64 -9.22
C ARG A 12 9.52 -8.37 -9.67
N HIS A 13 9.21 -8.28 -10.96
CA HIS A 13 8.53 -7.14 -11.56
C HIS A 13 7.46 -7.62 -12.56
N THR A 14 6.21 -7.19 -12.35
CA THR A 14 5.12 -7.32 -13.32
C THR A 14 4.52 -5.93 -13.59
N SER A 15 4.11 -5.67 -14.83
CA SER A 15 3.44 -4.41 -15.18
C SER A 15 1.98 -4.68 -15.53
N PHE A 16 1.07 -4.02 -14.82
CA PHE A 16 -0.38 -4.16 -15.01
C PHE A 16 -0.97 -2.93 -15.71
N LYS A 17 -1.91 -3.15 -16.64
CA LYS A 17 -2.61 -2.08 -17.36
C LYS A 17 -4.00 -1.82 -16.74
N HIS A 18 -4.00 -1.35 -15.51
CA HIS A 18 -5.20 -1.06 -14.72
C HIS A 18 -5.68 0.40 -14.92
N GLY A 19 -5.93 0.78 -16.18
CA GLY A 19 -6.22 2.16 -16.61
C GLY A 19 -4.99 3.05 -16.77
N TRP A 20 -3.96 2.84 -15.94
CA TRP A 20 -2.59 3.30 -16.14
C TRP A 20 -1.63 2.11 -16.00
N PHE A 21 -0.36 2.26 -16.39
CA PHE A 21 0.65 1.24 -16.14
C PHE A 21 1.14 1.32 -14.70
N TYR A 22 0.80 0.31 -13.89
CA TYR A 22 1.33 0.13 -12.55
C TYR A 22 2.46 -0.90 -12.60
N HIS A 23 3.58 -0.59 -11.96
CA HIS A 23 4.78 -1.41 -12.00
C HIS A 23 4.96 -2.13 -10.66
N TYR A 24 4.17 -3.20 -10.47
CA TYR A 24 4.22 -4.04 -9.29
C TYR A 24 5.61 -4.67 -9.15
N ARG A 25 6.27 -4.39 -8.02
CA ARG A 25 7.59 -4.96 -7.70
C ARG A 25 7.57 -5.53 -6.30
N HIS A 26 8.19 -6.69 -6.14
CA HIS A 26 8.22 -7.45 -4.88
C HIS A 26 9.62 -8.03 -4.67
N HIS A 27 10.20 -7.75 -3.51
CA HIS A 27 11.49 -8.28 -3.10
C HIS A 27 11.30 -9.63 -2.39
N THR A 28 11.49 -10.72 -3.14
CA THR A 28 11.12 -12.07 -2.71
C THR A 28 11.93 -12.55 -1.50
N GLU A 29 13.21 -12.20 -1.42
CA GLU A 29 14.07 -12.56 -0.28
C GLU A 29 13.65 -11.84 1.01
N LYS A 30 13.46 -10.52 0.99
CA LYS A 30 12.94 -9.76 2.15
C LYS A 30 11.61 -10.32 2.61
N SER A 31 10.72 -10.64 1.66
CA SER A 31 9.43 -11.25 1.98
C SER A 31 9.57 -12.62 2.61
N SER A 32 10.53 -13.44 2.17
CA SER A 32 10.78 -14.76 2.76
C SER A 32 11.35 -14.66 4.18
N GLN A 33 12.12 -13.61 4.47
CA GLN A 33 12.73 -13.37 5.78
C GLN A 33 11.75 -12.72 6.78
N LEU A 34 10.98 -11.74 6.33
CA LEU A 34 10.13 -10.90 7.21
C LEU A 34 8.70 -11.44 7.36
N CYS A 35 8.20 -12.23 6.40
CA CYS A 35 6.86 -12.82 6.46
C CYS A 35 6.89 -14.26 6.98
N SER A 36 7.53 -14.52 8.12
CA SER A 36 7.46 -15.82 8.79
C SER A 36 6.14 -15.99 9.57
N ASP A 37 5.77 -17.24 9.82
CA ASP A 37 4.64 -17.62 10.68
C ASP A 37 3.32 -16.93 10.29
N LYS A 38 2.87 -15.97 11.09
CA LYS A 38 1.57 -15.30 10.94
C LYS A 38 1.43 -14.46 9.66
N PHE A 39 2.54 -14.09 9.02
CA PHE A 39 2.54 -13.30 7.79
C PHE A 39 2.83 -14.12 6.53
N LEU A 40 2.92 -15.45 6.64
CA LEU A 40 3.02 -16.33 5.47
C LEU A 40 1.93 -16.06 4.42
N PRO A 41 0.64 -15.83 4.78
CA PRO A 41 -0.40 -15.49 3.81
C PRO A 41 -0.12 -14.20 3.02
N LEU A 42 0.61 -13.24 3.62
CA LEU A 42 1.02 -12.03 2.91
C LEU A 42 2.06 -12.34 1.84
N LYS A 43 3.07 -13.16 2.18
CA LYS A 43 4.08 -13.59 1.20
C LYS A 43 3.42 -14.31 0.03
N ASP A 44 2.54 -15.26 0.32
CA ASP A 44 1.86 -16.05 -0.71
C ASP A 44 1.01 -15.15 -1.62
N TYR A 45 0.29 -14.17 -1.04
CA TYR A 45 -0.44 -13.17 -1.81
C TYR A 45 0.47 -12.37 -2.75
N LEU A 46 1.61 -11.86 -2.25
CA LEU A 46 2.56 -11.08 -3.05
C LEU A 46 3.15 -11.91 -4.20
N ASP A 47 3.53 -13.16 -3.93
CA ASP A 47 4.04 -14.07 -4.95
C ASP A 47 2.96 -14.37 -6.01
N GLU A 48 1.73 -14.63 -5.58
CA GLU A 48 0.61 -14.95 -6.46
C GLU A 48 0.23 -13.81 -7.39
N MET A 49 0.28 -12.55 -6.92
CA MET A 49 -0.10 -11.39 -7.75
C MET A 49 0.78 -11.25 -9.00
N HIS A 50 2.00 -11.79 -9.02
CA HIS A 50 2.80 -11.79 -10.25
C HIS A 50 2.22 -12.69 -11.35
N ASP A 51 1.53 -13.77 -10.96
CA ASP A 51 1.18 -14.87 -11.83
C ASP A 51 -0.34 -14.97 -12.07
N ARG A 52 -1.16 -14.51 -11.12
CA ARG A 52 -2.62 -14.66 -11.10
C ARG A 52 -3.36 -13.41 -10.60
N CYS A 53 -2.85 -12.21 -10.89
CA CYS A 53 -3.60 -10.99 -10.61
C CYS A 53 -4.95 -11.00 -11.37
N PRO A 54 -6.10 -10.78 -10.70
CA PRO A 54 -7.40 -10.70 -11.36
C PRO A 54 -7.60 -9.31 -11.99
N ASP A 55 -6.97 -9.08 -13.14
CA ASP A 55 -6.96 -7.78 -13.84
C ASP A 55 -8.37 -7.17 -13.99
N GLU A 56 -9.41 -8.00 -14.17
CA GLU A 56 -10.79 -7.56 -14.36
C GLU A 56 -11.33 -6.67 -13.23
N HIS A 57 -10.89 -6.89 -11.98
CA HIS A 57 -11.31 -6.12 -10.82
C HIS A 57 -10.78 -4.67 -10.82
N PHE A 58 -9.82 -4.37 -11.69
CA PHE A 58 -9.16 -3.07 -11.76
C PHE A 58 -9.56 -2.24 -12.99
N ILE A 59 -10.42 -2.80 -13.85
CA ILE A 59 -10.86 -2.14 -15.09
C ILE A 59 -12.09 -1.26 -14.85
N LYS A 60 -12.98 -1.68 -13.95
CA LYS A 60 -14.25 -1.00 -13.62
C LYS A 60 -14.34 -0.74 -12.11
N GLY A 61 -15.35 0.03 -11.74
CA GLY A 61 -15.66 0.31 -10.35
C GLY A 61 -14.87 1.45 -9.71
N PRO A 62 -15.11 1.69 -8.42
CA PRO A 62 -14.45 2.73 -7.67
C PRO A 62 -12.97 2.41 -7.47
N ARG A 63 -12.13 3.45 -7.42
CA ARG A 63 -10.71 3.32 -7.02
C ARG A 63 -10.50 4.00 -5.69
N SER A 64 -9.80 3.33 -4.77
CA SER A 64 -9.53 3.86 -3.43
C SER A 64 -8.87 5.26 -3.47
N SER A 65 -7.92 5.47 -4.39
CA SER A 65 -7.26 6.77 -4.61
C SER A 65 -8.17 7.89 -5.14
N LYS A 66 -9.36 7.55 -5.63
CA LYS A 66 -10.38 8.47 -6.14
C LYS A 66 -11.49 8.73 -5.13
N LEU A 67 -11.53 8.04 -4.00
CA LEU A 67 -12.50 8.30 -2.95
C LEU A 67 -12.33 9.73 -2.40
N ARG A 68 -13.46 10.40 -2.17
CA ARG A 68 -13.54 11.79 -1.66
C ARG A 68 -14.43 11.86 -0.44
N MET A 69 -14.23 10.91 0.47
CA MET A 69 -14.91 10.81 1.75
C MET A 69 -13.88 10.76 2.88
N SER A 70 -14.26 11.24 4.06
CA SER A 70 -13.47 11.09 5.28
C SER A 70 -14.13 10.06 6.18
N LEU A 71 -13.34 9.13 6.70
CA LEU A 71 -13.79 8.13 7.68
C LEU A 71 -13.68 8.63 9.13
N GLY A 72 -13.29 9.89 9.35
CA GLY A 72 -13.14 10.45 10.71
C GLY A 72 -12.05 9.75 11.53
N ILE A 73 -11.04 9.16 10.86
CA ILE A 73 -9.93 8.48 11.52
C ILE A 73 -8.88 9.52 11.92
N ASP A 74 -8.61 9.60 13.21
CA ASP A 74 -7.54 10.46 13.73
C ASP A 74 -6.16 9.93 13.34
N THR A 75 -5.27 10.85 13.01
CA THR A 75 -3.88 10.55 12.65
C THR A 75 -2.92 11.16 13.66
N VAL A 76 -1.80 10.48 13.87
CA VAL A 76 -0.64 11.02 14.58
C VAL A 76 0.26 11.65 13.54
N HIS A 77 0.47 12.97 13.65
CA HIS A 77 1.40 13.71 12.81
C HIS A 77 2.79 13.72 13.44
N VAL A 78 3.80 13.39 12.64
CA VAL A 78 5.21 13.38 13.03
C VAL A 78 6.04 14.09 11.96
N THR A 79 6.97 14.92 12.40
CA THR A 79 8.06 15.47 11.56
C THR A 79 9.35 14.73 11.85
N GLY A 80 10.18 14.50 10.82
CA GLY A 80 11.46 13.80 10.99
C GLY A 80 11.32 12.28 11.16
N HIS A 81 10.19 11.70 10.75
CA HIS A 81 10.05 10.25 10.67
C HIS A 81 11.02 9.67 9.62
N GLU A 82 11.47 8.44 9.83
CA GLU A 82 12.42 7.77 8.91
C GLU A 82 11.87 7.66 7.48
N ILE A 83 10.57 7.42 7.30
CA ILE A 83 9.93 7.32 5.99
C ILE A 83 10.01 8.63 5.19
N SER A 84 9.87 9.78 5.87
CA SER A 84 10.09 11.11 5.29
C SER A 84 11.56 11.34 4.95
N SER A 85 12.48 10.87 5.80
CA SER A 85 13.91 10.92 5.50
C SER A 85 14.26 10.10 4.25
N ILE A 86 13.66 8.92 4.10
CA ILE A 86 13.79 8.07 2.91
C ILE A 86 13.24 8.78 1.67
N ALA A 87 12.07 9.43 1.75
CA ALA A 87 11.53 10.22 0.65
C ALA A 87 12.49 11.34 0.23
N SER A 88 13.05 12.09 1.19
CA SER A 88 13.97 13.19 0.92
C SER A 88 15.21 12.73 0.16
N VAL A 89 15.87 11.64 0.59
CA VAL A 89 17.09 11.16 -0.08
C VAL A 89 16.79 10.49 -1.43
N SER A 90 15.59 9.94 -1.62
CA SER A 90 15.20 9.30 -2.89
C SER A 90 15.24 10.26 -4.08
N HIS A 91 15.08 11.57 -3.84
CA HIS A 91 15.10 12.58 -4.89
C HIS A 91 16.47 12.79 -5.53
N GLU A 92 17.53 12.39 -4.84
CA GLU A 92 18.89 12.35 -5.41
C GLU A 92 19.05 11.21 -6.43
N HIS A 93 18.15 10.22 -6.43
CA HIS A 93 18.16 9.08 -7.35
C HIS A 93 17.36 9.38 -8.62
N LEU A 94 18.00 10.05 -9.57
CA LEU A 94 17.39 10.54 -10.82
C LEU A 94 17.05 9.45 -11.86
N SER A 95 17.21 8.17 -11.53
CA SER A 95 16.94 7.05 -12.44
C SER A 95 15.47 6.88 -12.81
N TYR A 96 14.54 7.46 -12.03
CA TYR A 96 13.10 7.39 -12.26
C TYR A 96 12.45 8.77 -12.46
N LYS A 97 11.46 8.83 -13.38
CA LYS A 97 10.90 10.08 -13.90
C LYS A 97 10.03 10.83 -12.89
N SER A 98 9.15 10.14 -12.19
CA SER A 98 8.25 10.77 -11.20
C SER A 98 8.83 10.70 -9.79
N ALA A 99 8.50 11.69 -8.95
CA ALA A 99 8.85 11.65 -7.52
C ALA A 99 8.30 10.37 -6.85
N HIS A 100 7.06 10.02 -7.20
CA HIS A 100 6.39 8.79 -6.76
C HIS A 100 7.23 7.53 -7.00
N SER A 101 7.62 7.30 -8.26
CA SER A 101 8.39 6.11 -8.64
C SER A 101 9.80 6.12 -8.06
N ARG A 102 10.41 7.30 -7.86
CA ARG A 102 11.70 7.42 -7.16
C ARG A 102 11.60 6.96 -5.72
N VAL A 103 10.61 7.47 -4.97
CA VAL A 103 10.41 7.12 -3.56
C VAL A 103 10.16 5.62 -3.41
N GLN A 104 9.20 5.08 -4.17
CA GLN A 104 8.83 3.66 -4.11
C GLN A 104 10.01 2.74 -4.41
N VAL A 105 10.71 2.95 -5.53
CA VAL A 105 11.80 2.06 -5.90
C VAL A 105 12.99 2.22 -4.96
N TYR A 106 13.28 3.45 -4.52
CA TYR A 106 14.33 3.68 -3.52
C TYR A 106 14.03 2.92 -2.23
N MET A 107 12.80 3.01 -1.72
CA MET A 107 12.36 2.24 -0.55
C MET A 107 12.58 0.74 -0.78
N LEU A 108 12.08 0.19 -1.89
CA LEU A 108 12.21 -1.25 -2.18
C LEU A 108 13.67 -1.72 -2.25
N GLU A 109 14.56 -0.90 -2.80
CA GLU A 109 15.97 -1.26 -3.00
C GLU A 109 16.82 -1.03 -1.73
N ASN A 110 16.53 -0.01 -0.93
CA ASN A 110 17.44 0.47 0.12
C ASN A 110 16.89 0.28 1.55
N ASP A 111 15.58 0.34 1.75
CA ASP A 111 14.98 0.07 3.04
C ASP A 111 14.84 -1.45 3.26
N GLN A 112 15.33 -1.94 4.40
CA GLN A 112 15.37 -3.38 4.70
C GLN A 112 13.98 -3.97 4.96
N THR A 113 13.00 -3.13 5.28
CA THR A 113 11.67 -3.59 5.69
C THR A 113 10.62 -3.45 4.59
N THR A 114 10.91 -2.71 3.51
CA THR A 114 10.03 -2.60 2.33
C THR A 114 10.07 -3.89 1.50
N LEU A 115 8.90 -4.52 1.39
CA LEU A 115 8.69 -5.79 0.68
C LEU A 115 8.25 -5.59 -0.76
N ALA A 116 7.34 -4.65 -0.99
CA ALA A 116 6.70 -4.50 -2.30
C ALA A 116 6.18 -3.08 -2.53
N VAL A 117 6.03 -2.72 -3.80
CA VAL A 117 5.46 -1.45 -4.27
C VAL A 117 4.50 -1.69 -5.42
N GLU A 118 3.53 -0.79 -5.55
CA GLU A 118 2.43 -0.89 -6.52
C GLU A 118 1.67 -2.23 -6.40
N VAL A 119 1.39 -2.68 -5.18
CA VAL A 119 0.75 -3.97 -4.91
C VAL A 119 -0.73 -3.90 -5.32
N PRO A 120 -1.20 -4.68 -6.32
CA PRO A 120 -2.60 -4.69 -6.70
C PRO A 120 -3.45 -5.28 -5.57
N ILE A 121 -4.57 -4.63 -5.25
CA ILE A 121 -5.52 -5.04 -4.21
C ILE A 121 -6.95 -4.64 -4.60
N TRP A 122 -7.93 -5.42 -4.13
CA TRP A 122 -9.35 -5.16 -4.38
C TRP A 122 -10.24 -5.59 -3.21
N LEU A 123 -11.47 -5.09 -3.18
CA LEU A 123 -12.56 -5.48 -2.29
C LEU A 123 -13.80 -5.82 -3.12
N MET A 124 -14.38 -7.00 -2.88
CA MET A 124 -15.64 -7.37 -3.52
C MET A 124 -16.83 -6.74 -2.79
N PRO A 125 -17.95 -6.44 -3.48
CA PRO A 125 -19.10 -5.79 -2.86
C PRO A 125 -19.69 -6.54 -1.66
N ASP A 126 -19.65 -7.87 -1.66
CA ASP A 126 -20.17 -8.74 -0.60
C ASP A 126 -19.25 -8.82 0.64
N GLU A 127 -18.05 -8.24 0.58
CA GLU A 127 -17.07 -8.24 1.67
C GLU A 127 -17.17 -7.02 2.60
N LEU A 128 -18.09 -6.10 2.29
CA LEU A 128 -18.38 -4.95 3.11
C LEU A 128 -19.89 -4.71 3.15
N ILE A 129 -20.45 -4.74 4.36
CA ILE A 129 -21.84 -4.34 4.56
C ILE A 129 -21.97 -2.88 4.15
N GLY A 130 -23.00 -2.54 3.38
CA GLY A 130 -23.24 -1.18 2.90
C GLY A 130 -22.30 -0.73 1.77
N PHE A 131 -21.63 -1.65 1.08
CA PHE A 131 -20.68 -1.33 0.01
C PHE A 131 -21.30 -0.42 -1.06
N ASN A 132 -22.50 -0.77 -1.54
CA ASN A 132 -23.16 -0.07 -2.62
C ASN A 132 -23.53 1.35 -2.20
N GLU A 133 -24.04 1.53 -0.99
CA GLU A 133 -24.37 2.84 -0.41
C GLU A 133 -23.11 3.69 -0.21
N LEU A 134 -21.99 3.06 0.16
CA LEU A 134 -20.74 3.76 0.43
C LEU A 134 -20.04 4.21 -0.85
N PHE A 135 -20.05 3.38 -1.89
CA PHE A 135 -19.28 3.62 -3.12
C PHE A 135 -20.11 3.97 -4.35
N ASP A 136 -21.44 3.90 -4.25
CA ASP A 136 -22.37 4.10 -5.38
C ASP A 136 -22.04 3.16 -6.56
N SER A 137 -21.76 1.90 -6.24
CA SER A 137 -21.32 0.90 -7.24
C SER A 137 -21.51 -0.53 -6.75
N ASP A 138 -21.81 -1.44 -7.69
CA ASP A 138 -21.80 -2.90 -7.51
C ASP A 138 -20.50 -3.55 -8.02
N GLU A 139 -19.53 -2.74 -8.46
CA GLU A 139 -18.25 -3.21 -9.00
C GLU A 139 -17.17 -3.19 -7.90
N PRO A 140 -16.13 -4.05 -7.96
CA PRO A 140 -15.09 -4.09 -6.94
C PRO A 140 -14.41 -2.74 -6.70
N LEU A 141 -14.12 -2.43 -5.43
CA LEU A 141 -13.23 -1.34 -5.09
C LEU A 141 -11.80 -1.82 -5.33
N SER A 142 -11.01 -1.04 -6.05
CA SER A 142 -9.64 -1.43 -6.40
C SER A 142 -8.58 -0.38 -6.05
N GLY A 143 -7.32 -0.81 -6.02
CA GLY A 143 -6.19 0.08 -5.78
C GLY A 143 -4.83 -0.57 -5.93
N HIS A 144 -3.79 0.26 -5.85
CA HIS A 144 -2.40 -0.21 -5.77
C HIS A 144 -1.77 0.44 -4.55
N ILE A 145 -1.20 -0.39 -3.67
CA ILE A 145 -0.47 0.09 -2.48
C ILE A 145 0.86 0.65 -2.95
N ASP A 146 1.16 1.91 -2.63
CA ASP A 146 2.43 2.51 -3.06
C ASP A 146 3.63 1.77 -2.47
N ALA A 147 3.64 1.52 -1.16
CA ALA A 147 4.68 0.75 -0.50
C ALA A 147 4.15 -0.07 0.67
N LEU A 148 4.62 -1.31 0.74
CA LEU A 148 4.28 -2.28 1.78
C LEU A 148 5.55 -2.66 2.55
N ARG A 149 5.55 -2.41 3.86
CA ARG A 149 6.65 -2.73 4.79
C ARG A 149 6.21 -3.79 5.82
N VAL A 150 7.16 -4.55 6.35
CA VAL A 150 6.96 -5.36 7.55
C VAL A 150 8.06 -5.01 8.56
N GLU A 151 7.64 -4.50 9.71
CA GLU A 151 8.52 -4.10 10.82
C GLU A 151 7.77 -4.16 12.15
N ASP A 152 8.50 -4.38 13.25
CA ASP A 152 7.95 -4.45 14.61
C ASP A 152 6.72 -5.37 14.77
N GLY A 153 6.72 -6.47 13.99
CA GLY A 153 5.63 -7.44 13.97
C GLY A 153 4.31 -6.91 13.38
N LYS A 154 4.36 -5.83 12.59
CA LYS A 154 3.23 -5.19 11.91
C LYS A 154 3.47 -5.06 10.41
N ILE A 155 2.37 -5.10 9.66
CA ILE A 155 2.33 -4.78 8.24
C ILE A 155 2.05 -3.29 8.12
N TRP A 156 2.94 -2.57 7.47
CA TRP A 156 2.78 -1.15 7.23
C TRP A 156 2.40 -0.87 5.78
N ILE A 157 1.30 -0.13 5.61
CA ILE A 157 0.84 0.36 4.31
C ILE A 157 1.15 1.86 4.27
N TRP A 158 2.02 2.21 3.33
CA TRP A 158 2.48 3.57 3.11
C TRP A 158 2.00 4.08 1.75
N ASP A 159 1.57 5.33 1.72
CA ASP A 159 1.15 6.04 0.51
C ASP A 159 1.90 7.38 0.42
N TYR A 160 2.67 7.58 -0.64
CA TYR A 160 3.46 8.79 -0.81
C TYR A 160 2.59 9.87 -1.43
N LYS A 161 2.55 11.04 -0.78
CA LYS A 161 1.68 12.15 -1.15
C LYS A 161 2.47 13.45 -1.14
N PRO A 162 2.85 13.99 -2.32
CA PRO A 162 3.50 15.30 -2.37
C PRO A 162 2.66 16.36 -1.66
N ASN A 163 3.24 17.06 -0.69
CA ASN A 163 2.51 17.97 0.23
C ASN A 163 1.46 17.23 1.09
N ALA A 164 1.85 16.16 1.77
CA ALA A 164 1.00 15.33 2.62
C ALA A 164 0.14 16.16 3.59
N LYS A 165 0.66 17.29 4.07
CA LYS A 165 -0.08 18.23 4.93
C LYS A 165 -1.39 18.77 4.32
N LYS A 166 -1.51 18.81 2.99
CA LYS A 166 -2.71 19.30 2.29
C LYS A 166 -3.68 18.18 1.92
N GLU A 167 -3.31 16.92 2.14
CA GLU A 167 -4.16 15.78 1.81
C GLU A 167 -5.36 15.69 2.75
N LYS A 168 -6.53 15.45 2.17
CA LYS A 168 -7.80 15.33 2.90
C LYS A 168 -8.35 13.91 2.95
N TYR A 169 -7.95 13.07 2.00
CA TYR A 169 -8.55 11.76 1.76
C TYR A 169 -7.53 10.62 1.75
N ALA A 170 -6.25 10.92 2.00
CA ALA A 170 -5.20 9.91 2.06
C ALA A 170 -5.48 8.87 3.15
N THR A 171 -5.96 9.28 4.33
CA THR A 171 -6.36 8.36 5.40
C THR A 171 -7.41 7.34 4.93
N THR A 172 -8.45 7.79 4.22
CA THR A 172 -9.49 6.91 3.65
C THR A 172 -8.90 5.95 2.62
N GLN A 173 -8.05 6.47 1.72
CA GLN A 173 -7.39 5.65 0.69
C GLN A 173 -6.57 4.52 1.33
N VAL A 174 -5.71 4.86 2.30
CA VAL A 174 -4.80 3.92 2.96
C VAL A 174 -5.55 2.97 3.90
N PHE A 175 -6.64 3.43 4.53
CA PHE A 175 -7.51 2.56 5.32
C PHE A 175 -8.10 1.43 4.45
N PHE A 176 -8.68 1.77 3.29
CA PHE A 176 -9.24 0.75 2.42
C PHE A 176 -8.15 -0.16 1.84
N TYR A 177 -6.93 0.33 1.65
CA TYR A 177 -5.80 -0.55 1.31
C TYR A 177 -5.54 -1.61 2.38
N ALA A 178 -5.56 -1.25 3.66
CA ALA A 178 -5.44 -2.20 4.76
C ALA A 178 -6.63 -3.16 4.81
N TYR A 179 -7.85 -2.66 4.66
CA TYR A 179 -9.06 -3.48 4.67
C TYR A 179 -9.05 -4.52 3.54
N MET A 180 -8.76 -4.08 2.30
CA MET A 180 -8.60 -4.96 1.16
C MET A 180 -7.55 -6.03 1.42
N LEU A 181 -6.34 -5.63 1.82
CA LEU A 181 -5.25 -6.59 2.04
C LEU A 181 -5.57 -7.57 3.19
N SER A 182 -6.25 -7.11 4.23
CA SER A 182 -6.78 -7.95 5.31
C SER A 182 -7.79 -8.98 4.77
N CYS A 183 -8.74 -8.58 3.92
CA CYS A 183 -9.68 -9.52 3.30
C CYS A 183 -8.99 -10.57 2.41
N ARG A 184 -7.97 -10.15 1.65
CA ARG A 184 -7.22 -11.03 0.74
C ARG A 184 -6.30 -12.02 1.47
N THR A 185 -5.68 -11.61 2.57
CA THR A 185 -4.70 -12.41 3.32
C THR A 185 -5.25 -13.08 4.57
N LYS A 186 -6.45 -12.69 5.01
CA LYS A 186 -7.07 -13.07 6.30
C LYS A 186 -6.26 -12.65 7.52
N ILE A 187 -5.29 -11.75 7.37
CA ILE A 187 -4.53 -11.16 8.47
C ILE A 187 -5.40 -10.08 9.13
N PRO A 188 -5.58 -10.06 10.46
CA PRO A 188 -6.47 -9.11 11.12
C PRO A 188 -5.93 -7.68 11.06
N LEU A 189 -6.83 -6.69 10.94
CA LEU A 189 -6.46 -5.26 10.91
C LEU A 189 -5.62 -4.80 12.10
N SER A 190 -5.71 -5.46 13.26
CA SER A 190 -4.87 -5.19 14.43
C SER A 190 -3.38 -5.40 14.18
N ASP A 191 -3.02 -6.14 13.13
CA ASP A 191 -1.65 -6.35 12.68
C ASP A 191 -1.20 -5.37 11.60
N PHE A 192 -2.05 -4.43 11.21
CA PHE A 192 -1.72 -3.39 10.24
C PHE A 192 -1.41 -2.06 10.92
N ARG A 193 -0.60 -1.28 10.25
CA ARG A 193 -0.38 0.14 10.49
C ARG A 193 -0.44 0.85 9.15
N CYS A 194 -0.93 2.07 9.18
CA CYS A 194 -1.17 2.84 7.98
C CYS A 194 -0.54 4.20 8.11
N GLY A 195 -0.06 4.73 7.00
CA GLY A 195 0.32 6.12 6.94
C GLY A 195 0.47 6.66 5.54
N TYR A 196 0.51 7.98 5.47
CA TYR A 196 0.86 8.70 4.27
C TYR A 196 1.88 9.78 4.63
N PHE A 197 2.74 10.11 3.67
CA PHE A 197 3.91 10.92 3.95
C PHE A 197 4.40 11.69 2.74
N ASP A 198 5.14 12.77 3.03
CA ASP A 198 6.03 13.46 2.10
C ASP A 198 7.44 13.52 2.72
N GLU A 199 8.32 14.36 2.16
CA GLU A 199 9.71 14.52 2.59
C GLU A 199 9.85 15.11 4.01
N GLU A 200 8.81 15.72 4.57
CA GLU A 200 8.85 16.44 5.85
C GLU A 200 7.87 15.91 6.89
N HIS A 201 6.67 15.55 6.43
CA HIS A 201 5.51 15.23 7.24
C HIS A 201 5.08 13.78 7.01
N THR A 202 4.90 13.07 8.13
CA THR A 202 4.34 11.72 8.16
C THR A 202 3.09 11.72 9.02
N TYR A 203 2.03 11.08 8.54
CA TYR A 203 0.77 10.90 9.24
C TYR A 203 0.50 9.41 9.39
N MET A 204 0.29 8.93 10.61
CA MET A 204 0.12 7.51 10.91
C MET A 204 -1.17 7.25 11.66
N PHE A 205 -1.74 6.06 11.47
CA PHE A 205 -2.90 5.62 12.21
C PHE A 205 -2.98 4.09 12.29
N LYS A 206 -3.88 3.63 13.15
CA LYS A 206 -4.20 2.23 13.39
C LYS A 206 -5.53 1.92 12.68
N PRO A 207 -5.54 1.13 11.60
CA PRO A 207 -6.78 0.89 10.85
C PRO A 207 -7.83 0.13 11.67
N GLU A 208 -7.44 -0.64 12.69
CA GLU A 208 -8.37 -1.31 13.60
C GLU A 208 -9.22 -0.36 14.46
N LEU A 209 -8.82 0.91 14.57
CA LEU A 209 -9.60 1.96 15.24
C LEU A 209 -10.51 2.70 14.26
N GLY A 210 -10.39 2.43 12.95
CA GLY A 210 -11.26 2.98 11.94
C GLY A 210 -12.67 2.44 12.13
N GLN A 211 -13.58 3.31 12.55
CA GLN A 211 -14.98 2.95 12.60
C GLN A 211 -15.59 3.22 11.23
N LEU A 212 -16.10 2.17 10.57
CA LEU A 212 -17.07 2.32 9.49
C LEU A 212 -18.42 2.68 10.11
N VAL A 213 -18.50 3.82 10.81
CA VAL A 213 -19.76 4.28 11.44
C VAL A 213 -20.71 4.66 10.31
N GLY A 214 -21.78 3.88 10.14
CA GLY A 214 -22.85 4.18 9.19
C GLY A 214 -23.28 3.02 8.31
N CYS A 215 -22.55 1.91 8.28
CA CYS A 215 -22.89 0.74 7.44
C CYS A 215 -23.36 -0.50 8.22
N VAL A 216 -23.60 -0.39 9.53
CA VAL A 216 -24.28 -1.42 10.32
C VAL A 216 -25.61 -0.83 10.81
N ARG A 217 -26.70 -1.22 10.16
CA ARG A 217 -28.01 -1.32 10.79
C ARG A 217 -28.38 -2.79 10.87
#